data_AF-A0A9D9CSK4-F1
#
_entry.id   AF-A0A9D9CSK4-F1
#
_cell.length_a   1.000
_cell.length_b   1.000
_cell.length_c   1.000
_cell.angle_alpha   90.00
_cell.angle_beta   90.00
_cell.angle_gamma   90.00
#
_symmetry.space_group_name_H-M   'P 1'
#
loop_
_entity.id
_entity.type
_entity.pdbx_description
1 polymer ?
#
loop_
_entity_poly.entity_id
_entity_poly.type
_entity_poly.pdbx_seq_one_letter_code
_entity_poly.pdbx_strand_id
1 'polypeptide(L)'
;MKEYRYYLIDIDRTLWDFDTNSEHAIWHLIERHPHLDEAIRKVEGNSTSYKHTFFEKYDILNHQLWAQYESGELTKEKLRWYRFYTAFELYGLHDEEFAKQFGDEYLAQMICEKELIPGAREMLAHIESLGGKMAVLSNGFKEVQYHKLERSGIRHYFSEVVISEEVGHQKPDPNIFRIALERLCGFTEAENPSGWIEAKQATLMIGDDPANDIIGAKEFGI
;
A
#
# COMPACT_ATOMS: atom_id res chain seq x y z
N MET A 1 -2.50 30.53 -10.34
CA MET A 1 -2.68 29.25 -9.62
C MET A 1 -1.30 28.64 -9.45
N LYS A 2 -1.07 27.85 -8.40
CA LYS A 2 0.21 27.13 -8.22
C LYS A 2 0.27 26.04 -9.29
N GLU A 3 1.30 26.03 -10.12
CA GLU A 3 1.50 25.01 -11.16
C GLU A 3 2.40 23.90 -10.61
N TYR A 4 1.85 22.69 -10.50
CA TYR A 4 2.61 21.51 -10.09
C TYR A 4 3.23 20.83 -11.31
N ARG A 5 4.46 20.33 -11.15
CA ARG A 5 5.22 19.61 -12.18
C ARG A 5 5.55 18.19 -11.76
N TYR A 6 5.64 17.95 -10.46
CA TYR A 6 6.06 16.68 -9.87
C TYR A 6 4.95 16.17 -8.95
N TYR A 7 4.62 14.90 -9.08
CA TYR A 7 3.54 14.27 -8.34
C TYR A 7 4.09 13.01 -7.68
N LEU A 8 4.10 12.98 -6.35
CA LEU A 8 4.40 11.79 -5.56
C LEU A 8 3.05 11.20 -5.15
N ILE A 9 2.79 9.96 -5.54
CA ILE A 9 1.46 9.36 -5.40
C ILE A 9 1.59 8.03 -4.65
N ASP A 10 0.86 7.89 -3.55
CA ASP A 10 0.71 6.62 -2.87
C ASP A 10 -0.10 5.60 -3.72
N ILE A 11 -0.01 4.31 -3.40
CA ILE A 11 -0.75 3.26 -4.09
C ILE A 11 -1.99 2.84 -3.32
N ASP A 12 -1.82 2.35 -2.09
CA ASP A 12 -2.83 1.55 -1.41
C ASP A 12 -3.86 2.48 -0.79
N ARG A 13 -5.15 2.27 -1.09
CA ARG A 13 -6.24 3.21 -0.71
C ARG A 13 -6.13 4.62 -1.33
N THR A 14 -5.18 4.84 -2.23
CA THR A 14 -5.03 6.07 -3.03
C THR A 14 -5.33 5.85 -4.51
N LEU A 15 -4.68 4.87 -5.12
CA LEU A 15 -4.89 4.48 -6.53
C LEU A 15 -5.51 3.10 -6.64
N TRP A 16 -4.95 2.15 -5.90
CA TRP A 16 -5.35 0.75 -5.89
C TRP A 16 -6.31 0.53 -4.74
N ASP A 17 -7.48 -0.07 -5.03
CA ASP A 17 -8.51 -0.28 -4.03
C ASP A 17 -8.09 -1.44 -3.11
N PHE A 18 -7.31 -1.12 -2.09
CA PHE A 18 -6.73 -2.11 -1.20
C PHE A 18 -7.82 -2.94 -0.53
N ASP A 19 -8.93 -2.32 -0.14
CA ASP A 19 -9.96 -2.94 0.66
C ASP A 19 -10.72 -3.99 -0.14
N THR A 20 -11.25 -3.60 -1.31
CA THR A 20 -11.96 -4.52 -2.21
C THR A 20 -11.07 -5.68 -2.62
N ASN A 21 -9.84 -5.39 -3.04
CA ASN A 21 -8.93 -6.44 -3.52
C ASN A 21 -8.46 -7.37 -2.39
N SER A 22 -8.16 -6.83 -1.20
CA SER A 22 -7.75 -7.62 -0.03
C SER A 22 -8.89 -8.51 0.47
N GLU A 23 -10.12 -7.99 0.48
CA GLU A 23 -11.31 -8.74 0.85
C GLU A 23 -11.53 -9.91 -0.13
N HIS A 24 -11.50 -9.65 -1.44
CA HIS A 24 -11.60 -10.70 -2.46
C HIS A 24 -10.52 -11.77 -2.30
N ALA A 25 -9.28 -11.36 -2.05
CA ALA A 25 -8.17 -12.29 -1.85
C ALA A 25 -8.41 -13.21 -0.65
N ILE A 26 -8.84 -12.64 0.48
CA ILE A 26 -9.15 -13.40 1.70
C ILE A 26 -10.34 -14.34 1.47
N TRP A 27 -11.39 -13.87 0.80
CA TRP A 27 -12.56 -14.69 0.51
C TRP A 27 -12.19 -15.91 -0.35
N HIS A 28 -11.35 -15.71 -1.37
CA HIS A 28 -10.84 -16.79 -2.19
C HIS A 28 -10.08 -17.84 -1.37
N LEU A 29 -9.27 -17.39 -0.41
CA LEU A 29 -8.51 -18.30 0.45
C LEU A 29 -9.37 -19.01 1.50
N ILE A 30 -10.38 -18.35 2.08
CA ILE A 30 -11.34 -19.01 2.97
C ILE A 30 -12.01 -20.19 2.24
N GLU A 31 -12.43 -19.99 0.98
CA GLU A 31 -13.04 -21.05 0.17
C GLU A 31 -12.09 -22.21 -0.14
N ARG A 32 -10.78 -21.96 -0.20
CA ARG A 32 -9.75 -22.98 -0.44
C ARG A 32 -9.35 -23.75 0.82
N HIS A 33 -9.72 -23.24 2.00
CA HIS A 33 -9.35 -23.81 3.29
C HIS A 33 -10.62 -24.16 4.10
N PRO A 34 -11.24 -25.34 3.86
CA PRO A 34 -12.51 -25.70 4.49
C PRO A 34 -12.51 -25.68 6.02
N HIS A 35 -11.37 -25.96 6.65
CA HIS A 35 -11.21 -25.92 8.11
C HIS A 35 -11.28 -24.49 8.66
N LEU A 36 -10.78 -23.50 7.92
CA LEU A 36 -10.92 -22.09 8.25
C LEU A 36 -12.37 -21.64 8.02
N ASP A 37 -12.97 -21.99 6.89
CA ASP A 37 -14.39 -21.70 6.61
C ASP A 37 -15.32 -22.22 7.71
N GLU A 38 -15.14 -23.49 8.12
CA GLU A 38 -15.91 -24.11 9.20
C GLU A 38 -15.71 -23.38 10.54
N ALA A 39 -14.48 -23.01 10.89
CA ALA A 39 -14.18 -22.29 12.13
C ALA A 39 -14.84 -20.90 12.15
N ILE A 40 -14.78 -20.15 11.05
CA ILE A 40 -15.43 -18.83 10.95
C ILE A 40 -16.95 -18.99 11.08
N ARG A 41 -17.55 -19.92 10.33
CA ARG A 41 -19.00 -20.18 10.37
C ARG A 41 -19.51 -20.63 11.73
N LYS A 42 -18.69 -21.34 12.51
CA LYS A 42 -19.04 -21.74 13.88
C LYS A 42 -19.23 -20.54 14.80
N VAL A 43 -18.51 -19.44 14.57
CA VAL A 43 -18.56 -18.22 15.39
C VAL A 43 -19.53 -17.18 14.81
N GLU A 44 -19.44 -16.89 13.52
CA GLU A 44 -20.26 -15.86 12.86
C GLU A 44 -21.63 -16.37 12.37
N GLY A 45 -21.82 -17.69 12.36
CA GLY A 45 -22.98 -18.34 11.75
C GLY A 45 -22.86 -18.50 10.23
N ASN A 46 -23.94 -18.98 9.61
CA ASN A 46 -24.01 -19.30 8.18
C ASN A 46 -24.71 -18.21 7.33
N SER A 47 -24.63 -16.95 7.76
CA SER A 47 -25.08 -15.81 6.95
C SER A 47 -24.31 -15.74 5.63
N THR A 48 -24.83 -15.06 4.61
CA THR A 48 -24.04 -14.73 3.40
C THR A 48 -22.92 -13.71 3.68
N SER A 49 -22.98 -13.01 4.82
CA SER A 49 -22.04 -11.95 5.21
C SER A 49 -20.87 -12.40 6.09
N TYR A 50 -20.81 -13.67 6.52
CA TYR A 50 -19.80 -14.12 7.50
C TYR A 50 -18.34 -13.84 7.08
N LYS A 51 -18.03 -13.95 5.78
CA LYS A 51 -16.68 -13.61 5.25
C LYS A 51 -16.36 -12.12 5.34
N HIS A 52 -17.36 -11.26 5.13
CA HIS A 52 -17.21 -9.81 5.30
C HIS A 52 -16.94 -9.49 6.77
N THR A 53 -17.72 -10.08 7.70
CA THR A 53 -17.50 -9.89 9.13
C THR A 53 -16.12 -10.39 9.59
N PHE A 54 -15.63 -11.50 9.03
CA PHE A 54 -14.24 -11.94 9.23
C PHE A 54 -13.24 -10.87 8.73
N PHE A 55 -13.45 -10.36 7.51
CA PHE A 55 -12.58 -9.36 6.92
C PHE A 55 -12.52 -8.06 7.74
N GLU A 56 -13.65 -7.55 8.23
CA GLU A 56 -13.70 -6.35 9.09
C GLU A 56 -12.86 -6.53 10.36
N LYS A 57 -12.94 -7.70 11.01
CA LYS A 57 -12.14 -8.01 12.20
C LYS A 57 -10.65 -8.16 11.88
N TYR A 58 -10.35 -8.82 10.76
CA TYR A 58 -8.98 -8.91 10.24
C TYR A 58 -8.40 -7.53 9.93
N ASP A 59 -9.15 -6.64 9.28
CA ASP A 59 -8.65 -5.33 8.84
C ASP A 59 -8.22 -4.47 10.04
N ILE A 60 -9.00 -4.48 11.12
CA ILE A 60 -8.65 -3.81 12.38
C ILE A 60 -7.30 -4.30 12.93
N LEU A 61 -7.09 -5.62 12.97
CA LEU A 61 -5.83 -6.22 13.45
C LEU A 61 -4.67 -5.94 12.49
N ASN A 62 -4.92 -6.00 11.18
CA ASN A 62 -3.95 -5.72 10.13
C ASN A 62 -3.45 -4.27 10.25
N HIS A 63 -4.33 -3.27 10.41
CA HIS A 63 -3.93 -1.87 10.61
C HIS A 63 -3.00 -1.68 11.81
N GLN A 64 -3.32 -2.32 12.94
CA GLN A 64 -2.48 -2.24 14.14
C GLN A 64 -1.08 -2.82 13.93
N LEU A 65 -0.99 -3.94 13.20
CA LEU A 65 0.29 -4.60 12.93
C LEU A 65 1.10 -3.87 11.85
N TRP A 66 0.44 -3.21 10.89
CA TRP A 66 1.12 -2.31 9.96
C TRP A 66 1.71 -1.11 10.69
N ALA A 67 0.98 -0.50 11.62
CA ALA A 67 1.54 0.59 12.43
C ALA A 67 2.80 0.17 13.23
N GLN A 68 2.84 -1.06 13.75
CA GLN A 68 4.03 -1.62 14.40
C GLN A 68 5.17 -1.89 13.41
N TYR A 69 4.85 -2.29 12.18
CA TYR A 69 5.87 -2.45 11.13
C TYR A 69 6.46 -1.09 10.75
N GLU A 70 5.63 -0.07 10.63
CA GLU A 70 6.05 1.30 10.29
C GLU A 70 6.84 1.97 11.41
N SER A 71 6.57 1.64 12.68
CA SER A 71 7.39 2.07 13.81
C SER A 71 8.69 1.26 14.00
N GLY A 72 8.88 0.19 13.23
CA GLY A 72 10.03 -0.72 13.33
C GLY A 72 9.96 -1.73 14.48
N GLU A 73 8.83 -1.82 15.17
CA GLU A 73 8.57 -2.81 16.23
C GLU A 73 8.33 -4.22 15.68
N LEU A 74 7.82 -4.32 14.45
CA LEU A 74 7.50 -5.58 13.78
C LEU A 74 8.30 -5.73 12.49
N THR A 75 8.83 -6.93 12.23
CA THR A 75 9.52 -7.22 10.96
C THR A 75 8.52 -7.56 9.86
N LYS A 76 8.88 -7.32 8.59
CA LYS A 76 8.10 -7.76 7.42
C LYS A 76 7.78 -9.27 7.47
N GLU A 77 8.77 -10.08 7.81
CA GLU A 77 8.62 -11.55 7.92
C GLU A 77 7.54 -11.92 8.95
N LYS A 78 7.53 -11.25 10.10
CA LYS A 78 6.52 -11.49 11.14
C LYS A 78 5.16 -10.94 10.72
N LEU A 79 5.07 -9.70 10.23
CA LEU A 79 3.83 -9.06 9.77
C LEU A 79 3.06 -9.94 8.78
N ARG A 80 3.78 -10.51 7.79
CA ARG A 80 3.21 -11.30 6.68
C ARG A 80 2.22 -12.36 7.15
N TRP A 81 2.58 -13.13 8.18
CA TRP A 81 1.77 -14.23 8.70
C TRP A 81 1.04 -13.89 9.99
N TYR A 82 1.64 -13.05 10.85
CA TYR A 82 1.14 -12.81 12.20
C TYR A 82 -0.22 -12.11 12.19
N ARG A 83 -0.49 -11.25 11.20
CA ARG A 83 -1.81 -10.64 10.98
C ARG A 83 -2.93 -11.64 10.70
N PHE A 84 -2.61 -12.78 10.09
CA PHE A 84 -3.58 -13.84 9.88
C PHE A 84 -3.71 -14.70 11.12
N TYR A 85 -2.58 -15.02 11.77
CA TYR A 85 -2.59 -15.74 13.03
C TYR A 85 -3.49 -15.04 14.06
N THR A 86 -3.32 -13.74 14.31
CA THR A 86 -4.15 -13.00 15.27
C THR A 86 -5.63 -12.96 14.88
N ALA A 87 -5.94 -12.89 13.59
CA ALA A 87 -7.33 -12.98 13.12
C ALA A 87 -7.92 -14.38 13.33
N PHE A 88 -7.15 -15.44 13.09
CA PHE A 88 -7.55 -16.83 13.27
C PHE A 88 -7.80 -17.18 14.74
N GLU A 89 -7.07 -16.58 15.67
CA GLU A 89 -7.28 -16.78 17.12
C GLU A 89 -8.68 -16.35 17.56
N LEU A 90 -9.29 -15.36 16.91
CA LEU A 90 -10.69 -14.96 17.18
C LEU A 90 -11.69 -16.09 16.92
N TYR A 91 -11.29 -17.10 16.14
CA TYR A 91 -12.08 -18.26 15.73
C TYR A 91 -11.59 -19.56 16.37
N GLY A 92 -10.67 -19.47 17.35
CA GLY A 92 -10.12 -20.62 18.08
C GLY A 92 -9.12 -21.45 17.28
N LEU A 93 -8.55 -20.89 16.20
CA LEU A 93 -7.50 -21.51 15.41
C LEU A 93 -6.13 -20.96 15.84
N HIS A 94 -5.32 -21.80 16.46
CA HIS A 94 -3.97 -21.48 16.94
C HIS A 94 -2.92 -22.30 16.18
N ASP A 95 -2.90 -22.15 14.86
CA ASP A 95 -1.97 -22.86 13.97
C ASP A 95 -1.03 -21.86 13.27
N GLU A 96 0.20 -21.78 13.78
CA GLU A 96 1.22 -20.88 13.25
C GLU A 96 1.68 -21.28 11.84
N GLU A 97 1.82 -22.57 11.56
CA GLU A 97 2.29 -23.04 10.25
C GLU A 97 1.23 -22.79 9.18
N PHE A 98 -0.05 -23.01 9.51
CA PHE A 98 -1.16 -22.60 8.66
C PHE A 98 -1.17 -21.09 8.41
N ALA A 99 -0.97 -20.26 9.45
CA ALA A 99 -0.94 -18.80 9.27
C ALA A 99 0.23 -18.34 8.37
N LYS A 100 1.39 -18.98 8.46
CA LYS A 100 2.52 -18.74 7.53
C LYS A 100 2.15 -19.09 6.10
N GLN A 101 1.62 -20.30 5.88
CA GLN A 101 1.16 -20.73 4.57
C GLN A 101 0.10 -19.77 4.01
N PHE A 102 -0.90 -19.39 4.81
CA PHE A 102 -1.96 -18.48 4.40
C PHE A 102 -1.41 -17.09 4.05
N GLY A 103 -0.42 -16.59 4.80
CA GLY A 103 0.24 -15.33 4.49
C GLY A 103 0.94 -15.34 3.13
N ASP A 104 1.59 -16.46 2.77
CA ASP A 104 2.21 -16.66 1.47
C ASP A 104 1.19 -16.70 0.34
N GLU A 105 0.12 -17.49 0.52
CA GLU A 105 -0.97 -17.61 -0.43
C GLU A 105 -1.72 -16.28 -0.62
N TYR A 106 -1.89 -15.49 0.44
CA TYR A 106 -2.50 -14.17 0.38
C TYR A 106 -1.68 -13.22 -0.48
N LEU A 107 -0.37 -13.14 -0.30
CA LEU A 107 0.46 -12.29 -1.16
C LEU A 107 0.43 -12.76 -2.62
N ALA A 108 0.41 -14.08 -2.87
CA ALA A 108 0.27 -14.63 -4.22
C ALA A 108 -1.10 -14.32 -4.84
N GLN A 109 -2.17 -14.22 -4.04
CA GLN A 109 -3.49 -13.83 -4.52
C GLN A 109 -3.56 -12.32 -4.76
N MET A 110 -2.97 -11.49 -3.89
CA MET A 110 -2.95 -10.02 -4.03
C MET A 110 -2.34 -9.55 -5.35
N ILE A 111 -1.35 -10.26 -5.89
CA ILE A 111 -0.75 -9.94 -7.20
C ILE A 111 -1.64 -10.33 -8.41
N CYS A 112 -2.78 -10.99 -8.17
CA CYS A 112 -3.78 -11.27 -9.20
C CYS A 112 -4.91 -10.23 -9.23
N GLU A 113 -5.07 -9.48 -8.16
CA GLU A 113 -6.08 -8.44 -8.00
C GLU A 113 -5.71 -7.16 -8.76
N LYS A 114 -6.70 -6.35 -9.15
CA LYS A 114 -6.50 -5.25 -10.11
C LYS A 114 -7.43 -4.06 -9.95
N GLU A 115 -8.37 -4.09 -9.00
CA GLU A 115 -9.36 -3.02 -8.87
C GLU A 115 -8.68 -1.72 -8.44
N LEU A 116 -9.09 -0.62 -9.08
CA LEU A 116 -8.59 0.71 -8.80
C LEU A 116 -9.70 1.52 -8.14
N ILE A 117 -9.31 2.50 -7.35
CA ILE A 117 -10.25 3.49 -6.81
C ILE A 117 -10.92 4.24 -7.98
N PRO A 118 -12.24 4.46 -7.92
CA PRO A 118 -12.94 5.23 -8.94
C PRO A 118 -12.29 6.61 -9.18
N GLY A 119 -11.99 6.94 -10.43
CA GLY A 119 -11.32 8.21 -10.78
C GLY A 119 -9.79 8.15 -10.79
N ALA A 120 -9.16 7.07 -10.31
CA ALA A 120 -7.70 6.98 -10.25
C ALA A 120 -7.06 7.06 -11.64
N ARG A 121 -7.59 6.34 -12.63
CA ARG A 121 -7.07 6.39 -14.01
C ARG A 121 -7.26 7.76 -14.64
N GLU A 122 -8.42 8.36 -14.43
CA GLU A 122 -8.79 9.67 -14.95
C GLU A 122 -7.85 10.75 -14.39
N MET A 123 -7.54 10.68 -13.09
CA MET A 123 -6.57 11.55 -12.45
C MET A 123 -5.17 11.39 -13.05
N LEU A 124 -4.68 10.16 -13.21
CA LEU A 124 -3.35 9.89 -13.78
C LEU A 124 -3.25 10.39 -15.23
N ALA A 125 -4.24 10.09 -16.06
CA ALA A 125 -4.30 10.58 -17.44
C ALA A 125 -4.39 12.10 -17.52
N HIS A 126 -5.10 12.74 -16.58
CA HIS A 126 -5.17 14.20 -16.52
C HIS A 126 -3.81 14.81 -16.16
N ILE A 127 -3.12 14.28 -15.16
CA ILE A 127 -1.77 14.75 -14.77
C ILE A 127 -0.78 14.60 -15.93
N GLU A 128 -0.81 13.45 -16.62
CA GLU A 128 0.03 13.22 -17.80
C GLU A 128 -0.27 14.23 -18.93
N SER A 129 -1.56 14.53 -19.17
CA SER A 129 -1.97 15.50 -20.20
C SER A 129 -1.45 16.93 -19.94
N LEU A 130 -1.20 17.27 -18.68
CA LEU A 130 -0.60 18.54 -18.25
C LEU A 130 0.94 18.54 -18.33
N GLY A 131 1.55 17.42 -18.72
CA GLY A 131 3.01 17.23 -18.73
C GLY A 131 3.59 16.98 -17.33
N GLY A 132 2.74 16.61 -16.36
CA GLY A 132 3.16 16.29 -15.00
C GLY A 132 3.98 14.99 -14.96
N LYS A 133 5.10 15.01 -14.23
CA LYS A 133 5.87 13.79 -13.96
C LYS A 133 5.36 13.14 -12.69
N MET A 134 5.12 11.83 -12.74
CA MET A 134 4.58 11.06 -11.63
C MET A 134 5.59 10.03 -11.12
N ALA A 135 5.70 9.92 -9.81
CA ALA A 135 6.40 8.85 -9.11
C ALA A 135 5.44 8.16 -8.13
N VAL A 136 5.52 6.83 -8.06
CA VAL A 136 4.94 6.08 -6.95
C VAL A 136 5.80 6.27 -5.71
N LEU A 137 5.16 6.44 -4.55
CA LEU A 137 5.81 6.48 -3.24
C LEU A 137 5.06 5.59 -2.23
N SER A 138 5.58 4.40 -1.92
CA SER A 138 4.84 3.39 -1.13
C SER A 138 5.66 2.72 -0.02
N ASN A 139 5.00 2.45 1.11
CA ASN A 139 5.54 1.63 2.21
C ASN A 139 5.33 0.11 2.01
N GLY A 140 4.56 -0.29 0.99
CA GLY A 140 4.17 -1.68 0.77
C GLY A 140 5.31 -2.61 0.36
N PHE A 141 5.03 -3.92 0.33
CA PHE A 141 6.04 -4.92 -0.02
C PHE A 141 6.40 -4.86 -1.51
N LYS A 142 7.71 -4.85 -1.80
CA LYS A 142 8.23 -4.77 -3.16
C LYS A 142 7.61 -5.82 -4.10
N GLU A 143 7.52 -7.05 -3.63
CA GLU A 143 6.99 -8.20 -4.37
C GLU A 143 5.50 -8.07 -4.75
N VAL A 144 4.78 -7.09 -4.20
CA VAL A 144 3.37 -6.84 -4.52
C VAL A 144 3.20 -5.53 -5.29
N GLN A 145 3.88 -4.44 -4.90
CA GLN A 145 3.58 -3.11 -5.46
C GLN A 145 3.80 -3.03 -6.97
N TYR A 146 4.88 -3.62 -7.50
CA TYR A 146 5.09 -3.63 -8.96
C TYR A 146 3.98 -4.40 -9.69
N HIS A 147 3.55 -5.55 -9.15
CA HIS A 147 2.47 -6.32 -9.75
C HIS A 147 1.13 -5.59 -9.71
N LYS A 148 0.81 -4.86 -8.63
CA LYS A 148 -0.38 -4.01 -8.57
C LYS A 148 -0.41 -3.03 -9.73
N LEU A 149 0.69 -2.31 -9.98
CA LEU A 149 0.80 -1.31 -11.05
C LEU A 149 0.66 -1.94 -12.45
N GLU A 150 1.30 -3.09 -12.67
CA GLU A 150 1.27 -3.79 -13.97
C GLU A 150 -0.11 -4.40 -14.25
N ARG A 151 -0.69 -5.10 -13.27
CA ARG A 151 -1.98 -5.80 -13.40
C ARG A 151 -3.15 -4.85 -13.51
N SER A 152 -3.10 -3.75 -12.77
CA SER A 152 -4.06 -2.66 -12.93
C SER A 152 -3.73 -1.78 -14.12
N GLY A 153 -2.66 -2.05 -14.89
CA GLY A 153 -2.37 -1.35 -16.14
C GLY A 153 -2.22 0.17 -15.97
N ILE A 154 -1.61 0.62 -14.88
CA ILE A 154 -1.28 2.04 -14.62
C ILE A 154 0.22 2.28 -14.52
N ARG A 155 1.05 1.22 -14.60
CA ARG A 155 2.52 1.35 -14.51
C ARG A 155 3.08 2.41 -15.46
N HIS A 156 2.55 2.52 -16.67
CA HIS A 156 3.06 3.39 -17.73
C HIS A 156 2.98 4.90 -17.40
N TYR A 157 2.12 5.33 -16.47
CA TYR A 157 2.04 6.73 -16.05
C TYR A 157 3.25 7.18 -15.22
N PHE A 158 3.95 6.25 -14.58
CA PHE A 158 4.99 6.57 -13.60
C PHE A 158 6.37 6.51 -14.22
N SER A 159 7.11 7.61 -14.17
CA SER A 159 8.53 7.62 -14.53
C SER A 159 9.37 6.88 -13.50
N GLU A 160 8.95 6.97 -12.23
CA GLU A 160 9.67 6.42 -11.10
C GLU A 160 8.75 5.61 -10.18
N VAL A 161 9.31 4.58 -9.56
CA VAL A 161 8.64 3.79 -8.51
C VAL A 161 9.58 3.73 -7.32
N VAL A 162 9.17 4.32 -6.20
CA VAL A 162 9.95 4.37 -4.96
C VAL A 162 9.21 3.59 -3.88
N ILE A 163 9.80 2.46 -3.50
CA ILE A 163 9.28 1.56 -2.48
C ILE A 163 10.22 1.61 -1.29
N SER A 164 9.67 1.80 -0.10
CA SER A 164 10.46 1.97 1.12
C SER A 164 11.44 0.83 1.39
N GLU A 165 11.04 -0.41 1.12
CA GLU A 165 11.87 -1.62 1.22
C GLU A 165 13.12 -1.54 0.33
N GLU A 166 13.05 -0.86 -0.82
CA GLU A 166 14.17 -0.74 -1.76
C GLU A 166 15.13 0.38 -1.39
N VAL A 167 14.64 1.41 -0.71
CA VAL A 167 15.44 2.61 -0.38
C VAL A 167 15.83 2.71 1.08
N GLY A 168 15.31 1.83 1.95
CA GLY A 168 15.64 1.75 3.36
C GLY A 168 14.98 2.83 4.23
N HIS A 169 14.07 3.63 3.67
CA HIS A 169 13.35 4.70 4.35
C HIS A 169 11.86 4.56 4.08
N GLN A 170 11.05 4.50 5.13
CA GLN A 170 9.59 4.43 5.04
C GLN A 170 8.98 5.81 5.26
N LYS A 171 7.83 6.10 4.64
CA LYS A 171 7.01 7.24 5.05
C LYS A 171 6.67 7.08 6.55
N PRO A 172 6.75 8.15 7.36
CA PRO A 172 6.91 9.56 7.00
C PRO A 172 8.37 10.09 6.96
N ASP A 173 9.40 9.23 6.94
CA ASP A 173 10.81 9.68 6.90
C ASP A 173 11.07 10.62 5.70
N PRO A 174 11.54 11.87 5.91
CA PRO A 174 11.77 12.84 4.84
C PRO A 174 12.72 12.34 3.73
N ASN A 175 13.58 11.36 4.02
CA ASN A 175 14.49 10.79 3.03
C ASN A 175 13.77 10.07 1.88
N ILE A 176 12.63 9.43 2.13
CA ILE A 176 11.90 8.73 1.05
C ILE A 176 11.35 9.74 0.02
N PHE A 177 10.82 10.87 0.51
CA PHE A 177 10.35 11.98 -0.32
C PHE A 177 11.49 12.65 -1.09
N ARG A 178 12.64 12.86 -0.42
CA ARG A 178 13.85 13.37 -1.06
C ARG A 178 14.29 12.49 -2.22
N ILE A 179 14.43 11.18 -1.99
CA ILE A 179 14.87 10.22 -3.01
C ILE A 179 13.89 10.22 -4.20
N ALA A 180 12.59 10.23 -3.93
CA ALA A 180 11.58 10.26 -4.99
C ALA A 180 11.64 11.54 -5.81
N LEU A 181 11.77 12.70 -5.17
CA LEU A 181 11.88 13.98 -5.87
C LEU A 181 13.17 14.08 -6.69
N GLU A 182 14.32 13.68 -6.12
CA GLU A 182 15.61 13.66 -6.82
C GLU A 182 15.56 12.82 -8.11
N ARG A 183 14.97 11.61 -8.05
CA ARG A 183 14.81 10.76 -9.22
C ARG A 183 13.89 11.39 -10.27
N LEU A 184 12.82 12.06 -9.83
CA LEU A 184 11.82 12.63 -10.72
C LEU A 184 12.27 13.94 -11.38
N CYS A 185 13.04 14.77 -10.66
CA CYS A 185 13.58 16.03 -11.17
C CYS A 185 14.94 15.87 -11.88
N GLY A 186 15.70 14.83 -11.53
CA GLY A 186 16.97 14.46 -12.18
C GLY A 186 18.21 15.18 -11.64
N PHE A 187 18.13 15.79 -10.44
CA PHE A 187 19.26 16.43 -9.76
C PHE A 187 19.06 16.44 -8.24
N THR A 188 20.14 16.58 -7.49
CA THR A 188 20.14 16.68 -6.02
C THR A 188 20.15 18.13 -5.54
N GLU A 189 19.79 18.34 -4.27
CA GLU A 189 19.91 19.65 -3.61
C GLU A 189 21.34 20.20 -3.67
N ALA A 190 22.34 19.34 -3.53
CA ALA A 190 23.75 19.74 -3.58
C ALA A 190 24.19 20.20 -4.99
N GLU A 191 23.65 19.58 -6.05
CA GLU A 191 23.98 19.91 -7.43
C GLU A 191 23.27 21.19 -7.92
N ASN A 192 22.03 21.42 -7.48
CA ASN A 192 21.25 22.59 -7.88
C ASN A 192 20.33 23.09 -6.74
N PRO A 193 20.87 23.85 -5.76
CA PRO A 193 20.11 24.30 -4.59
C PRO A 193 18.89 25.15 -4.93
N SER A 194 19.01 26.07 -5.90
CA SER A 194 17.87 26.90 -6.33
C SER A 194 16.80 26.08 -7.05
N GLY A 195 17.20 25.19 -7.95
CA GLY A 195 16.29 24.29 -8.64
C GLY A 195 15.59 23.32 -7.70
N TRP A 196 16.23 22.93 -6.60
CA TRP A 196 15.65 22.08 -5.57
C TRP A 196 14.50 22.76 -4.84
N ILE A 197 14.66 24.02 -4.46
CA ILE A 197 13.59 24.82 -3.85
C ILE A 197 12.40 24.93 -4.81
N GLU A 198 12.65 25.23 -6.09
CA GLU A 198 11.60 25.28 -7.11
C GLU A 198 10.93 23.92 -7.34
N ALA A 199 11.69 22.83 -7.32
CA ALA A 199 11.17 21.48 -7.47
C ALA A 199 10.23 21.13 -6.32
N LYS A 200 10.62 21.40 -5.07
CA LYS A 200 9.77 21.20 -3.89
C LYS A 200 8.49 22.03 -3.98
N GLN A 201 8.59 23.31 -4.34
CA GLN A 201 7.41 24.17 -4.52
C GLN A 201 6.49 23.69 -5.64
N ALA A 202 7.03 23.03 -6.66
CA ALA A 202 6.27 22.45 -7.78
C ALA A 202 5.89 20.98 -7.56
N THR A 203 6.08 20.43 -6.36
CA THR A 203 5.71 19.05 -6.02
C THR A 203 4.37 18.99 -5.28
N LEU A 204 3.58 17.97 -5.57
CA LEU A 204 2.37 17.63 -4.83
C LEU A 204 2.44 16.18 -4.35
N MET A 205 2.22 15.95 -3.06
CA MET A 205 1.96 14.62 -2.51
C MET A 205 0.46 14.30 -2.58
N ILE A 206 0.13 13.10 -3.05
CA ILE A 206 -1.24 12.57 -3.10
C ILE A 206 -1.23 11.22 -2.37
N GLY A 207 -1.99 11.12 -1.29
CA GLY A 207 -2.08 9.90 -0.48
C GLY A 207 -3.27 9.97 0.49
N ASP A 208 -3.70 8.82 1.00
CA ASP A 208 -4.83 8.71 1.92
C ASP A 208 -4.42 8.81 3.39
N ASP A 209 -3.17 8.46 3.73
CA ASP A 209 -2.70 8.39 5.11
C ASP A 209 -2.26 9.78 5.62
N PRO A 210 -2.94 10.36 6.63
CA PRO A 210 -2.59 11.67 7.15
C PRO A 210 -1.19 11.73 7.78
N ALA A 211 -0.75 10.66 8.44
CA ALA A 211 0.53 10.61 9.14
C ALA A 211 1.68 10.34 8.16
N ASN A 212 1.54 9.30 7.36
CA ASN A 212 2.57 8.83 6.44
C ASN A 212 2.72 9.75 5.22
N ASP A 213 1.61 10.09 4.55
CA ASP A 213 1.66 10.85 3.30
C ASP A 213 1.65 12.35 3.54
N ILE A 214 0.68 12.85 4.31
CA ILE A 214 0.42 14.29 4.38
C ILE A 214 1.36 14.98 5.35
N ILE A 215 1.50 14.47 6.57
CA ILE A 215 2.42 15.03 7.57
C ILE A 215 3.87 14.81 7.13
N GLY A 216 4.24 13.62 6.66
CA GLY A 216 5.57 13.34 6.14
C GLY A 216 5.98 14.28 4.99
N ALA A 217 5.11 14.48 4.01
CA ALA A 217 5.34 15.43 2.92
C ALA A 217 5.50 16.88 3.43
N LYS A 218 4.64 17.30 4.35
CA LYS A 218 4.69 18.64 4.94
C LYS A 218 5.99 18.89 5.71
N GLU A 219 6.44 17.92 6.49
CA GLU A 219 7.71 17.99 7.24
C GLU A 219 8.91 18.02 6.30
N PHE A 220 8.86 17.24 5.21
CA PHE A 220 9.83 17.34 4.13
C PHE A 220 9.76 18.70 3.43
N GLY A 221 8.61 19.37 3.37
CA GLY A 221 8.43 20.72 2.85
C GLY A 221 7.87 20.77 1.42
N ILE A 222 6.99 19.83 1.07
CA ILE A 222 6.19 19.80 -0.17
C ILE A 222 4.70 19.84 0.13
#